data_AF-A0AAD7EP45-F1
#
_entry.id   AF-A0AAD7EP45-F1
#
_cell.length_a   1.000
_cell.length_b   1.000
_cell.length_c   1.000
_cell.angle_alpha   90.00
_cell.angle_beta   90.00
_cell.angle_gamma   90.00
#
_symmetry.space_group_name_H-M   'P 1'
#
loop_
_entity.id
_entity.type
_entity.pdbx_description
1 polymer ?
#
loop_
_entity_poly.entity_id
_entity_poly.type
_entity_poly.pdbx_seq_one_letter_code
_entity_poly.pdbx_strand_id
1 'polypeptide(L)' 'HYWTFDPSGLDRLTQEAAEAIGLPTVELSIETWGGRWDEHDYALIRDFHVAKGFDPDSPEAAIAMGYPLINIEKMKK' A
#
# COMPACT_ATOMS: atom_id res chain seq x y z
N HIS A 1 14.86 4.16 5.28
CA HIS A 1 15.21 3.05 6.19
C HIS A 1 15.39 3.57 7.59
N TYR A 2 14.83 2.87 8.57
CA TYR A 2 14.74 3.31 9.96
C TYR A 2 15.19 2.15 10.84
N TRP A 3 16.32 2.34 11.53
CA TRP A 3 16.83 1.42 12.53
C TRP A 3 16.81 2.12 13.88
N THR A 4 16.43 1.40 14.92
CA THR A 4 16.40 1.90 16.29
C THR A 4 16.67 0.74 17.25
N PHE A 5 17.35 1.04 18.36
CA PHE A 5 17.44 0.14 19.51
C PHE A 5 16.52 0.58 20.66
N ASP A 6 15.91 1.76 20.52
CA ASP A 6 14.93 2.25 21.49
C ASP A 6 13.66 1.41 21.36
N PRO A 7 13.20 0.75 22.44
CA PRO A 7 11.96 -0.02 22.43
C PRO A 7 10.72 0.79 22.05
N SER A 8 10.76 2.12 22.24
CA SER A 8 9.68 3.02 21.85
C SER A 8 9.72 3.41 20.37
N GLY A 9 10.86 3.19 19.71
CA GLY A 9 11.09 3.55 18.31
C GLY A 9 11.01 5.05 18.04
N LEU A 10 11.43 5.88 19.00
CA LEU A 10 11.51 7.33 18.83
C LEU A 10 12.93 7.75 18.48
N ASP A 11 13.93 7.17 19.14
CA ASP A 11 15.33 7.50 18.88
C ASP A 11 15.93 6.66 17.75
N ARG A 12 16.10 7.31 16.60
CA ARG A 12 16.67 6.70 15.41
C ARG A 12 18.19 6.58 15.52
N LEU A 13 18.74 5.44 15.08
CA LEU A 13 20.17 5.29 14.85
C LEU A 13 20.64 6.21 13.72
N THR A 14 21.79 6.84 13.90
CA THR A 14 22.46 7.55 12.80
C THR A 14 22.92 6.56 11.74
N GLN A 15 23.16 7.05 10.53
CA GLN A 15 23.61 6.21 9.42
C GLN A 15 24.98 5.58 9.74
N GLU A 16 25.90 6.37 10.31
CA GLU A 16 27.24 5.91 10.69
C GLU A 16 27.18 4.82 11.77
N ALA A 17 26.29 5.00 12.75
CA ALA A 17 26.11 4.02 13.81
C ALA A 17 25.54 2.71 13.26
N ALA A 18 24.60 2.78 12.31
CA ALA A 18 24.02 1.62 11.65
C ALA A 18 25.04 0.87 10.78
N GLU A 19 25.88 1.60 10.03
CA GLU A 19 26.94 1.02 9.20
C GLU A 19 28.03 0.34 10.04
N ALA A 20 28.43 0.96 11.17
CA ALA A 20 29.46 0.42 12.06
C ALA A 20 29.12 -0.95 12.65
N ILE A 21 27.83 -1.25 12.83
CA ILE A 21 27.32 -2.54 13.33
C ILE A 21 26.86 -3.48 12.21
N GLY A 22 27.08 -3.10 10.95
CA GLY A 22 26.75 -3.91 9.79
C GLY A 22 25.26 -4.03 9.50
N LEU A 23 24.44 -3.07 9.93
CA LEU A 23 23.04 -3.05 9.54
C LEU A 23 22.92 -2.72 8.05
N PRO A 24 22.13 -3.49 7.28
CA PRO A 24 21.96 -3.23 5.87
C PRO A 24 21.27 -1.88 5.67
N THR A 25 21.80 -1.07 4.77
CA THR A 25 21.00 -0.07 4.09
C THR A 25 20.13 -0.84 3.10
N VAL A 26 18.92 -1.12 3.56
CA VAL A 26 17.86 -1.57 2.66
C VAL A 26 17.63 -0.40 1.69
N GLU A 27 17.25 -0.66 0.44
CA GLU A 27 16.64 0.34 -0.44
C GLU A 27 15.26 -0.19 -0.75
N LEU A 28 14.21 0.51 -0.33
CA LEU A 28 12.84 0.13 -0.64
C LEU A 28 12.55 0.49 -2.09
N SER A 29 12.79 -0.45 -3.00
CA SER A 29 12.27 -0.36 -4.36
C SER A 29 10.83 -0.87 -4.37
N ILE A 30 9.87 0.04 -4.47
CA ILE A 30 8.49 -0.32 -4.76
C ILE A 30 8.35 -0.29 -6.29
N GLU A 31 8.40 -1.47 -6.91
CA GLU A 31 7.98 -1.60 -8.30
C GLU A 31 6.45 -1.65 -8.34
N THR A 32 5.84 -0.56 -8.82
CA THR A 32 4.43 -0.58 -9.16
C THR A 32 4.28 -1.22 -10.53
N TRP A 33 3.94 -2.51 -10.55
CA TRP A 33 3.47 -3.20 -11.74
C TRP A 33 2.05 -2.72 -12.06
N GLY A 34 1.95 -1.47 -12.50
CA GLY A 34 0.72 -0.88 -12.99
C GLY A 34 0.42 -1.46 -14.37
N GLY A 35 -0.22 -2.63 -14.42
CA GLY A 35 -0.97 -3.00 -15.61
C GLY A 35 -1.95 -1.87 -15.90
N ARG A 36 -1.94 -1.32 -17.12
CA ARG A 36 -3.02 -0.41 -17.53
C ARG A 36 -4.29 -1.25 -17.60
N TRP A 37 -5.24 -0.92 -16.75
CA TRP A 37 -6.58 -1.44 -16.85
C TRP A 37 -7.36 -0.49 -17.74
N ASP A 38 -7.97 -1.03 -18.78
CA ASP A 38 -8.88 -0.27 -19.61
C ASP A 38 -10.31 -0.32 -19.03
N GLU A 39 -11.23 0.37 -19.70
CA GLU A 39 -12.63 0.41 -19.28
C GLU A 39 -13.28 -0.99 -19.25
N HIS A 40 -12.83 -1.90 -20.10
CA HIS A 40 -13.34 -3.27 -20.15
C HIS A 40 -12.90 -4.07 -18.91
N ASP A 41 -11.65 -3.92 -18.48
CA ASP A 41 -11.15 -4.56 -17.25
C ASP A 41 -11.95 -4.11 -16.02
N TYR A 42 -12.20 -2.80 -15.89
CA TYR A 42 -13.02 -2.26 -14.80
C TYR A 42 -14.47 -2.73 -14.86
N ALA A 43 -15.06 -2.82 -16.05
CA ALA A 43 -16.42 -3.33 -16.23
C ALA A 43 -16.52 -4.81 -15.80
N LEU A 44 -15.56 -5.65 -16.21
CA LEU A 44 -15.53 -7.07 -15.84
C LEU A 44 -15.42 -7.24 -14.32
N ILE A 45 -14.59 -6.43 -13.67
CA ILE A 45 -14.41 -6.48 -12.22
C ILE A 45 -15.67 -6.02 -11.51
N ARG A 46 -16.34 -4.98 -12.01
CA ARG A 46 -17.63 -4.53 -11.48
C ARG A 46 -18.66 -5.66 -11.55
N ASP A 47 -18.79 -6.31 -12.69
CA ASP A 47 -19.74 -7.40 -12.90
C ASP A 47 -19.42 -8.62 -12.00
N PHE A 48 -18.14 -8.90 -11.78
CA PHE A 48 -17.71 -9.94 -10.84
C PHE A 48 -18.14 -9.63 -9.40
N HIS A 49 -17.99 -8.38 -8.94
CA HIS A 49 -18.43 -7.96 -7.61
C HIS A 49 -19.94 -8.11 -7.44
N VAL A 50 -20.72 -7.71 -8.44
CA VAL A 50 -22.18 -7.90 -8.47
C VAL A 50 -22.54 -9.39 -8.38
N ALA A 51 -21.87 -10.25 -9.15
CA ALA A 51 -22.11 -11.70 -9.11
C ALA A 51 -21.77 -12.33 -7.75
N LYS A 52 -20.91 -11.68 -6.95
CA LYS A 52 -20.59 -12.07 -5.57
C LYS A 52 -21.53 -11.46 -4.52
N GLY A 53 -22.49 -10.63 -4.93
CA GLY A 53 -23.43 -9.96 -4.05
C GLY A 53 -22.89 -8.70 -3.39
N PHE A 54 -21.77 -8.15 -3.88
CA PHE A 54 -21.25 -6.87 -3.43
C PHE A 54 -21.86 -5.73 -4.24
N ASP A 55 -22.05 -4.58 -3.58
CA ASP A 55 -22.36 -3.30 -4.22
C ASP A 55 -21.04 -2.68 -4.71
N PRO A 56 -20.84 -2.49 -6.04
CA PRO A 56 -19.59 -1.93 -6.57
C PRO A 56 -19.34 -0.47 -6.18
N ASP A 57 -20.38 0.28 -5.80
CA ASP A 57 -20.27 1.68 -5.41
C ASP A 57 -19.95 1.84 -3.91
N SER A 58 -19.70 0.73 -3.22
CA SER A 58 -19.56 0.69 -1.78
C SER A 58 -18.30 -0.09 -1.34
N PRO A 59 -17.67 0.25 -0.20
CA PRO A 59 -16.36 -0.29 0.16
C PRO A 59 -16.38 -1.72 0.73
N GLU A 60 -17.53 -2.40 0.81
CA GLU A 60 -17.65 -3.71 1.48
C GLU A 60 -16.74 -4.76 0.86
N ALA A 61 -16.60 -4.75 -0.47
CA ALA A 61 -15.71 -5.67 -1.15
C ALA A 61 -14.25 -5.51 -0.68
N ALA A 62 -13.77 -4.27 -0.60
CA ALA A 62 -12.43 -3.96 -0.12
C ALA A 62 -12.26 -4.36 1.36
N ILE A 63 -13.25 -4.04 2.20
CA ILE A 63 -13.24 -4.39 3.63
C ILE A 63 -13.22 -5.91 3.82
N ALA A 64 -14.05 -6.65 3.09
CA ALA A 64 -14.13 -8.10 3.18
C ALA A 64 -12.82 -8.79 2.76
N MET A 65 -12.06 -8.17 1.85
CA MET A 65 -10.74 -8.65 1.42
C MET A 65 -9.59 -8.13 2.30
N GLY A 66 -9.86 -7.31 3.30
CA GLY A 66 -8.85 -6.71 4.19
C GLY A 66 -7.99 -5.64 3.51
N TYR A 67 -8.47 -5.05 2.40
CA TYR A 67 -7.77 -3.97 1.72
C TYR A 67 -7.94 -2.63 2.43
N PRO A 68 -6.89 -1.79 2.45
CA PRO A 68 -6.99 -0.45 3.02
C PRO A 68 -7.92 0.43 2.18
N LEU A 69 -8.78 1.20 2.85
CA LEU A 69 -9.62 2.19 2.20
C LEU A 69 -8.81 3.47 1.97
N ILE A 70 -8.62 3.82 0.70
CA ILE A 70 -7.93 5.05 0.33
C ILE A 70 -8.99 6.13 0.14
N ASN A 71 -9.00 7.13 1.03
CA ASN A 71 -9.80 8.34 0.81
C ASN A 71 -9.05 9.24 -0.18
N ILE A 72 -9.51 9.26 -1.44
CA ILE A 72 -8.94 10.10 -2.49
C ILE A 72 -9.51 11.52 -2.32
N GLU A 73 -9.17 12.21 -1.24
CA GLU A 73 -9.48 13.63 -1.13
C GLU A 73 -8.72 14.40 -2.20
N LYS A 74 -9.41 14.66 -3.32
CA LYS A 74 -9.07 15.58 -4.42
C LYS A 74 -7.58 15.67 -4.69
N MET A 75 -7.08 14.74 -5.51
CA MET A 75 -5.94 15.05 -6.38
C MET A 75 -6.32 16.27 -7.22
N LYS A 76 -6.00 17.47 -6.74
CA LYS A 76 -6.11 18.71 -7.51
C LYS A 76 -5.18 18.54 -8.72
N LYS A 77 -5.77 18.66 -9.91
CA LYS A 77 -5.05 18.79 -11.18
C LYS A 77 -4.11 19.99 -11.14
#